data_AF-A0A2M8KC95-F1
#
_entry.id   AF-A0A2M8KC95-F1
#
_cell.length_a   1.000
_cell.length_b   1.000
_cell.length_c   1.000
_cell.angle_alpha   90.00
_cell.angle_beta   90.00
_cell.angle_gamma   90.00
#
_symmetry.space_group_name_H-M   'P 1'
#
loop_
_entity.id
_entity.type
_entity.pdbx_description
1 polymer ?
#
loop_
_entity_poly.entity_id
_entity_poly.type
_entity_poly.pdbx_seq_one_letter_code
_entity_poly.pdbx_strand_id
1 'polypeptide(L)'
;MKPKTIGFFSGGRILSIVAGFFMYLAVFLGSVTLANSLQGLQYAFVLILALLFFRKIPSLREEFSKEIIVQKIVAIILISLGLFILIL
;
A
#
# COMPACT_ATOMS: atom_id res chain seq x y z
N MET A 1 25.67 -13.80 -8.08
CA MET A 1 24.31 -13.24 -8.15
C MET A 1 23.87 -13.18 -9.62
N LYS A 2 22.70 -13.75 -9.97
CA LYS A 2 22.28 -13.87 -11.39
C LYS A 2 21.88 -12.50 -11.97
N PRO A 3 22.30 -12.13 -13.20
CA PRO A 3 22.06 -10.81 -13.79
C PRO A 3 20.57 -10.48 -14.03
N LYS A 4 19.71 -11.50 -14.04
CA LYS A 4 18.26 -11.37 -14.26
C LYS A 4 17.50 -10.74 -13.09
N THR A 5 18.06 -10.78 -11.87
CA THR A 5 17.43 -10.19 -10.68
C THR A 5 17.63 -8.67 -10.61
N ILE A 6 18.72 -8.16 -11.20
CA ILE A 6 19.10 -6.74 -11.16
C ILE A 6 18.08 -5.90 -11.96
N GLY A 7 17.62 -6.38 -13.12
CA GLY A 7 16.64 -5.67 -13.94
C GLY A 7 15.28 -5.46 -13.26
N PHE A 8 14.77 -6.48 -12.56
CA PHE A 8 13.52 -6.37 -11.80
C PHE A 8 13.66 -5.44 -10.59
N PHE A 9 14.82 -5.47 -9.93
CA PHE A 9 15.10 -4.63 -8.77
C PHE A 9 15.23 -3.14 -9.14
N SER A 10 15.83 -2.84 -10.30
CA SER A 10 15.94 -1.47 -10.81
C SER A 10 14.59 -0.86 -11.14
N GLY A 11 13.66 -1.64 -11.73
CA GLY A 11 12.30 -1.17 -12.00
C GLY A 11 11.54 -0.78 -10.73
N GLY A 12 11.60 -1.61 -9.69
CA GLY A 12 10.99 -1.33 -8.39
C GLY A 12 11.56 -0.06 -7.74
N ARG A 13 12.87 0.16 -7.80
CA ARG A 13 13.51 1.37 -7.25
C ARG A 13 13.07 2.66 -7.93
N ILE A 14 12.91 2.65 -9.26
CA ILE A 14 12.43 3.84 -9.99
C ILE A 14 11.03 4.21 -9.53
N LEU A 15 10.12 3.23 -9.43
CA LEU A 15 8.77 3.43 -8.89
C LEU A 15 8.79 4.00 -7.47
N SER A 16 9.68 3.52 -6.59
CA SER A 16 9.81 4.07 -5.23
C SER A 16 10.31 5.52 -5.21
N ILE A 17 11.25 5.88 -6.08
CA ILE A 17 11.76 7.26 -6.19
C ILE A 17 10.66 8.19 -6.68
N VAL A 18 9.90 7.78 -7.71
CA VAL A 18 8.77 8.56 -8.24
C VAL A 18 7.67 8.72 -7.18
N ALA A 19 7.33 7.64 -6.46
CA ALA A 19 6.36 7.71 -5.36
C ALA A 19 6.80 8.69 -4.25
N GLY A 20 8.08 8.66 -3.87
CA GLY A 20 8.64 9.60 -2.91
C GLY A 20 8.58 11.05 -3.39
N PHE A 21 8.88 11.30 -4.66
CA PHE A 21 8.76 12.64 -5.24
C PHE A 21 7.33 13.19 -5.19
N PHE A 22 6.34 12.36 -5.54
CA PHE A 22 4.92 12.73 -5.45
C PHE A 22 4.48 12.98 -4.00
N MET A 23 5.00 12.20 -3.05
CA MET A 23 4.76 12.42 -1.62
C MET A 23 5.27 13.80 -1.18
N TYR A 24 6.49 14.18 -1.58
CA TYR A 24 7.05 15.50 -1.26
C TYR A 24 6.25 16.63 -1.91
N LEU A 25 5.78 16.45 -3.14
CA LEU A 25 4.88 17.41 -3.78
C LEU A 25 3.55 17.54 -3.03
N ALA A 26 2.95 16.44 -2.60
CA ALA A 26 1.70 16.48 -1.82
C ALA A 26 1.88 17.22 -0.48
N VAL A 27 3.03 17.03 0.17
CA VAL A 27 3.39 17.77 1.39
C VAL A 27 3.66 19.25 1.11
N PHE A 28 4.25 19.58 -0.05
CA PHE A 28 4.50 20.97 -0.45
C PHE A 28 3.21 21.74 -0.78
N LEU A 29 2.23 21.09 -1.41
CA LEU A 29 0.96 21.72 -1.79
C LEU A 29 -0.10 21.67 -0.67
N GLY A 30 0.01 20.74 0.28
CA GLY A 30 -0.98 20.47 1.31
C GLY A 30 -0.42 20.50 2.73
N SER A 31 -1.19 19.98 3.70
CA SER A 31 -0.69 19.83 5.07
C SER A 31 0.13 18.55 5.23
N VAL A 32 1.26 18.66 5.94
CA VAL A 32 2.12 17.52 6.28
C VAL A 32 1.33 16.41 6.96
N THR A 33 0.42 16.78 7.86
CA THR A 33 -0.42 15.86 8.63
C THR A 33 -1.37 15.08 7.71
N LEU A 34 -2.02 15.75 6.76
CA LEU A 34 -2.95 15.09 5.84
C LEU A 34 -2.22 14.15 4.88
N ALA A 35 -1.09 14.59 4.32
CA ALA A 35 -0.28 13.80 3.42
C ALA A 35 0.26 12.53 4.13
N ASN A 36 0.76 12.65 5.36
CA ASN A 36 1.23 11.50 6.15
C ASN A 36 0.10 10.55 6.55
N SER A 37 -1.05 11.08 6.95
CA SER A 37 -2.19 10.24 7.28
C SER A 37 -2.65 9.43 6.04
N LEU A 38 -2.65 10.04 4.85
CA LEU A 38 -3.01 9.34 3.60
C LEU A 38 -2.08 8.17 3.27
N GLN A 39 -0.84 8.14 3.77
CA GLN A 39 0.01 6.95 3.62
C GLN A 39 -0.59 5.71 4.27
N GLY A 40 -1.40 5.84 5.32
CA GLY A 40 -2.13 4.72 5.92
C GLY A 40 -3.02 3.98 4.89
N LEU A 41 -3.51 4.68 3.88
CA LEU A 41 -4.31 4.08 2.81
C LEU A 41 -3.50 3.14 1.90
N GLN A 42 -2.17 3.20 1.93
CA GLN A 42 -1.29 2.28 1.20
C GLN A 42 -1.57 0.82 1.56
N TYR A 43 -1.93 0.53 2.81
CA TYR A 43 -2.28 -0.83 3.25
C TYR A 43 -3.53 -1.35 2.53
N ALA A 44 -4.51 -0.49 2.25
CA ALA A 44 -5.68 -0.85 1.47
C ALA A 44 -5.30 -1.16 0.01
N PHE A 45 -4.39 -0.38 -0.57
CA PHE A 45 -3.88 -0.62 -1.92
C PHE A 45 -3.15 -1.97 -2.03
N VAL A 46 -2.27 -2.30 -1.07
CA VAL A 46 -1.57 -3.60 -1.02
C VAL A 46 -2.57 -4.75 -0.92
N LEU A 47 -3.64 -4.58 -0.13
CA LEU A 47 -4.68 -5.59 0.04
C LEU A 47 -5.49 -5.82 -1.23
N ILE A 48 -5.85 -4.75 -1.95
CA ILE A 48 -6.51 -4.85 -3.26
C ILE A 48 -5.61 -5.58 -4.25
N LEU A 49 -4.32 -5.25 -4.31
CA LEU A 49 -3.36 -5.95 -5.16
C LEU A 49 -3.20 -7.42 -4.76
N ALA A 50 -3.12 -7.71 -3.47
CA ALA A 50 -3.07 -9.08 -2.97
C ALA A 50 -4.31 -9.87 -3.40
N LEU A 51 -5.50 -9.29 -3.28
CA LEU A 51 -6.76 -9.90 -3.72
C LEU A 51 -6.83 -10.09 -5.25
N LEU A 52 -6.24 -9.18 -6.03
CA LEU A 52 -6.20 -9.34 -7.49
C LEU A 52 -5.23 -10.47 -7.91
N PHE A 53 -4.07 -10.55 -7.24
CA PHE A 53 -2.98 -11.47 -7.61
C PHE A 53 -3.01 -12.81 -6.85
N PHE A 54 -3.89 -12.99 -5.85
CA PHE A 54 -3.92 -14.23 -5.05
C PHE A 54 -4.16 -15.50 -5.89
N ARG A 55 -4.91 -15.38 -6.98
CA ARG A 55 -5.15 -16.51 -7.89
C ARG A 55 -3.89 -16.97 -8.61
N LYS A 56 -2.97 -16.04 -8.89
CA LYS A 56 -1.77 -16.26 -9.71
C LYS A 56 -0.56 -16.67 -8.88
N ILE A 57 -0.51 -16.32 -7.59
CA ILE A 57 0.61 -16.65 -6.70
C ILE A 57 0.12 -17.68 -5.65
N PRO A 58 0.54 -18.95 -5.76
CA PRO A 58 0.04 -20.01 -4.87
C PRO A 58 0.38 -19.78 -3.39
N SER A 59 1.49 -19.12 -3.05
CA SER A 59 1.83 -18.82 -1.64
C SER A 59 0.89 -17.81 -0.98
N LEU A 60 0.18 -16.99 -1.77
CA LEU A 60 -0.81 -16.08 -1.22
C LEU A 60 -2.08 -16.82 -0.81
N ARG A 61 -2.38 -18.00 -1.40
CA ARG A 61 -3.67 -18.71 -1.18
C ARG A 61 -3.88 -19.17 0.26
N GLU A 62 -2.82 -19.48 1.01
CA GLU A 62 -2.93 -19.85 2.44
C GLU A 62 -3.32 -18.66 3.32
N GLU A 63 -2.97 -17.43 2.94
CA GLU A 63 -3.30 -16.23 3.70
C GLU A 63 -4.71 -15.68 3.42
N PHE A 64 -5.46 -16.27 2.49
CA PHE A 64 -6.86 -15.93 2.19
C PHE A 64 -7.86 -16.80 2.97
N SER A 65 -7.58 -17.09 4.25
CA SER A 65 -8.62 -17.57 5.15
C SER A 65 -9.67 -16.47 5.34
N LYS A 66 -10.96 -16.86 5.42
CA LYS A 66 -12.08 -15.91 5.56
C LYS A 66 -11.90 -14.97 6.75
N GLU A 67 -11.33 -15.47 7.85
CA GLU A 67 -10.97 -14.68 9.04
C GLU A 67 -9.94 -13.59 8.74
N ILE A 68 -8.87 -13.93 8.02
CA ILE A 68 -7.78 -13.01 7.69
C ILE A 68 -8.29 -11.89 6.78
N ILE A 69 -9.19 -12.20 5.83
CA ILE A 69 -9.82 -11.20 4.96
C ILE A 69 -10.68 -10.23 5.76
N VAL A 70 -11.49 -10.73 6.71
CA VAL A 70 -12.32 -9.89 7.56
C VAL A 70 -11.46 -8.98 8.45
N GLN A 71 -10.41 -9.52 9.07
CA GLN A 71 -9.46 -8.73 9.87
C GLN A 71 -8.80 -7.62 9.03
N LYS A 72 -8.42 -7.96 7.80
CA LYS A 72 -7.85 -7.04 6.80
C LYS A 72 -8.82 -5.93 6.40
N ILE A 73 -10.11 -6.22 6.23
CA ILE A 73 -11.16 -5.22 5.96
C ILE A 73 -11.39 -4.31 7.17
N VAL A 74 -11.48 -4.88 8.38
CA VAL A 74 -11.64 -4.11 9.63
C VAL A 74 -10.47 -3.15 9.83
N ALA A 75 -9.23 -3.60 9.54
CA ALA A 75 -8.05 -2.74 9.57
C ALA A 75 -8.15 -1.56 8.58
N ILE A 76 -8.62 -1.78 7.35
CA ILE A 76 -8.85 -0.69 6.39
C ILE A 76 -9.88 0.29 6.92
N ILE A 77 -11.00 -0.20 7.45
CA ILE A 77 -12.07 0.66 8.01
C ILE A 77 -11.51 1.52 9.15
N LEU A 78 -10.73 0.93 10.06
CA LEU A 78 -10.07 1.65 11.16
C LEU A 78 -9.11 2.74 10.65
N ILE A 79 -8.31 2.43 9.64
CA ILE A 79 -7.40 3.40 9.01
C ILE A 79 -8.19 4.55 8.37
N SER A 80 -9.26 4.24 7.63
CA SER A 80 -10.12 5.25 7.00
C SER A 80 -10.86 6.11 8.03
N LEU A 81 -11.33 5.52 9.14
CA LEU A 81 -11.94 6.25 10.25
C LEU A 81 -10.94 7.17 10.95
N GLY A 82 -9.71 6.69 11.21
CA GLY A 82 -8.65 7.52 11.75
C GLY A 82 -8.31 8.71 10.84
N LEU A 83 -8.36 8.49 9.53
CA LEU A 83 -8.21 9.54 8.54
C LEU A 83 -9.34 10.57 8.60
N PHE A 84 -10.58 10.09 8.71
CA PHE A 84 -11.77 10.93 8.77
C PHE A 84 -11.79 11.81 10.02
N ILE A 85 -11.40 11.26 11.17
CA ILE A 85 -11.28 12.00 12.43
C ILE A 85 -10.24 13.12 12.32
N LEU A 86 -9.17 12.91 11.56
CA LEU A 86 -8.09 13.90 11.39
C LEU A 86 -8.48 15.06 10.46
N ILE A 87 -9.50 14.89 9.63
CA ILE A 87 -10.04 15.92 8.73
C ILE A 87 -11.13 16.75 9.41
N LEU A 88 -11.83 16.17 10.40
CA LEU A 88 -12.86 16.83 11.21
C LEU A 88 -12.23 17.86 12.17
#